data_AF-A0A6I1GPJ1-F1
#
_entry.id   AF-A0A6I1GPJ1-F1
#
_cell.length_a   1.000
_cell.length_b   1.000
_cell.length_c   1.000
_cell.angle_alpha   90.00
_cell.angle_beta   90.00
_cell.angle_gamma   90.00
#
_symmetry.space_group_name_H-M   'P 1'
#
loop_
_entity.id
_entity.type
_entity.pdbx_description
1 polymer ?
#
loop_
_entity_poly.entity_id
_entity_poly.type
_entity_poly.pdbx_seq_one_letter_code
_entity_poly.pdbx_strand_id
1 'polypeptide(L)'
;MQEHEQHHNGQALGVEVQDAPASHANADAIREDHMEHLCDEYRRHRREEGATKAARQWIDRPFEAWLAGFGGDGTALDDESIAALSAAMVVSLPVRDAMILSLIAPESCGDKAMMIRFASSPHEPQVQVRMCRELQRAFHDDSHRPDLQRCQRGADMLADMIVRLPDRFAVQPMVILAYVMWWIGDSRAAAFALHCLSVDDDCTLAAIICSAVHRGIMPAWIGRQ
;
A
#
# COMPACT_ATOMS: atom_id res chain seq x y z
N MET A 1 59.57 16.79 27.37
CA MET A 1 58.56 17.84 27.13
C MET A 1 57.29 17.09 26.77
N GLN A 2 56.31 17.14 27.68
CA GLN A 2 54.98 16.53 27.58
C GLN A 2 54.10 17.26 26.54
N GLU A 3 52.90 16.71 26.35
CA GLU A 3 51.69 17.29 25.76
C GLU A 3 51.45 16.90 24.28
N HIS A 4 50.29 16.43 23.84
CA HIS A 4 48.97 16.33 24.48
C HIS A 4 48.16 15.27 23.69
N GLU A 5 47.71 14.21 24.37
CA GLU A 5 46.65 13.33 23.85
C GLU A 5 45.32 14.11 23.89
N GLN A 6 44.63 14.19 22.75
CA GLN A 6 43.24 14.63 22.69
C GLN A 6 42.39 13.45 22.20
N HIS A 7 41.78 12.78 23.17
CA HIS A 7 40.65 11.90 22.98
C HIS A 7 39.45 12.73 22.48
N HIS A 8 39.03 12.53 21.23
CA HIS A 8 37.70 12.98 20.80
C HIS A 8 36.72 11.81 20.91
N ASN A 9 36.08 11.78 22.09
CA ASN A 9 34.93 10.96 22.41
C ASN A 9 33.69 11.56 21.72
N GLY A 10 33.39 11.12 20.51
CA GLY A 10 32.15 11.44 19.80
C GLY A 10 31.14 10.33 20.03
N GLN A 11 30.28 10.53 21.03
CA GLN A 11 29.23 9.62 21.46
C GLN A 11 28.35 9.20 20.28
N ALA A 12 28.43 7.92 19.91
CA ALA A 12 27.40 7.27 19.11
C ALA A 12 26.11 7.29 19.93
N LEU A 13 25.12 8.05 19.48
CA LEU A 13 23.74 7.97 19.94
C LEU A 13 23.26 6.54 19.66
N GLY A 14 23.30 5.70 20.70
CA GLY A 14 22.68 4.40 20.71
C GLY A 14 21.17 4.56 20.57
N VAL A 15 20.70 4.53 19.34
CA VAL A 15 19.33 4.13 19.04
C VAL A 15 19.38 2.62 18.98
N GLU A 16 18.84 1.98 20.01
CA GLU A 16 18.57 0.55 20.01
C GLU A 16 17.82 0.21 18.72
N VAL A 17 18.46 -0.59 17.88
CA VAL A 17 17.81 -1.28 16.78
C VAL A 17 16.78 -2.20 17.44
N GLN A 18 15.52 -1.78 17.46
CA GLN A 18 14.44 -2.71 17.75
C GLN A 18 14.44 -3.74 16.64
N ASP A 19 14.87 -4.95 17.00
CA ASP A 19 14.81 -6.14 16.18
C ASP A 19 13.43 -6.24 15.50
N ALA A 20 13.46 -6.64 14.23
CA ALA A 20 12.27 -7.02 13.49
C ALA A 20 11.40 -7.94 14.38
N PRO A 21 10.07 -7.74 14.42
CA PRO A 21 9.23 -8.49 15.34
C PRO A 21 9.40 -9.98 15.07
N ALA A 22 9.94 -10.69 16.06
CA ALA A 22 9.93 -12.13 16.09
C ALA A 22 8.47 -12.58 15.91
N SER A 23 8.26 -13.55 15.00
CA SER A 23 6.98 -14.17 14.69
C SER A 23 6.38 -14.79 15.96
N HIS A 24 5.68 -13.98 16.75
CA HIS A 24 4.68 -14.43 17.67
C HIS A 24 3.44 -14.69 16.84
N ALA A 25 2.98 -15.93 16.78
CA ALA A 25 1.70 -16.28 16.17
C ALA A 25 0.62 -15.41 16.83
N ASN A 26 0.22 -14.35 16.13
CA ASN A 26 -0.84 -13.46 16.57
C ASN A 26 -2.13 -14.30 16.57
N ALA A 27 -2.73 -14.49 17.74
CA ALA A 27 -3.92 -15.32 17.89
C ALA A 27 -5.11 -14.79 17.05
N ASP A 28 -5.05 -13.52 16.66
CA ASP A 28 -6.01 -12.83 15.81
C ASP A 28 -5.56 -12.76 14.33
N ALA A 29 -4.52 -13.51 13.93
CA ALA A 29 -4.10 -13.56 12.53
C ALA A 29 -5.10 -14.34 11.66
N ILE A 30 -5.39 -13.77 10.50
CA ILE A 30 -6.13 -14.43 9.44
C ILE A 30 -5.31 -15.62 8.95
N ARG A 31 -5.92 -16.79 8.91
CA ARG A 31 -5.22 -18.04 8.57
C ARG A 31 -4.86 -18.11 7.09
N GLU A 32 -3.72 -18.74 6.82
CA GLU A 32 -3.19 -18.91 5.46
C GLU A 32 -4.09 -19.75 4.55
N ASP A 33 -4.71 -20.82 5.08
CA ASP A 33 -5.66 -21.69 4.38
C ASP A 33 -6.95 -20.95 4.00
N HIS A 34 -7.43 -20.08 4.90
CA HIS A 34 -8.59 -19.21 4.62
C HIS A 34 -8.30 -18.24 3.47
N MET A 35 -7.12 -17.62 3.47
CA MET A 35 -6.72 -16.70 2.40
C MET A 35 -6.55 -17.40 1.04
N GLU A 36 -5.99 -18.61 1.04
CA GLU A 36 -5.91 -19.49 -0.13
C GLU A 36 -7.31 -19.76 -0.71
N HIS A 37 -8.25 -20.13 0.16
CA HIS A 37 -9.64 -20.39 -0.21
C HIS A 37 -10.30 -19.18 -0.87
N LEU A 38 -10.14 -17.99 -0.29
CA LEU A 38 -10.69 -16.76 -0.85
C LEU A 38 -10.09 -16.40 -2.21
N CYS A 39 -8.78 -16.63 -2.40
CA CYS A 39 -8.16 -16.42 -3.70
C CYS A 39 -8.76 -17.34 -4.77
N ASP A 40 -8.95 -18.62 -4.43
CA ASP A 40 -9.52 -19.60 -5.36
C ASP A 40 -11.00 -19.35 -5.63
N GLU A 41 -11.76 -18.94 -4.62
CA GLU A 41 -13.14 -18.51 -4.75
C GLU A 41 -13.24 -17.29 -5.69
N TYR A 42 -12.42 -16.26 -5.48
CA TYR A 42 -12.44 -15.08 -6.34
C TYR A 42 -12.05 -15.41 -7.79
N ARG A 43 -11.02 -16.24 -7.98
CA ARG A 43 -10.65 -16.75 -9.31
C ARG A 43 -11.79 -17.53 -9.96
N ARG A 44 -12.54 -18.33 -9.19
CA ARG A 44 -13.70 -19.08 -9.66
C ARG A 44 -14.82 -18.13 -10.11
N HIS A 45 -15.20 -17.15 -9.29
CA HIS A 45 -16.21 -16.15 -9.65
C HIS A 45 -15.83 -15.39 -10.93
N ARG A 46 -14.56 -15.00 -11.08
CA ARG A 46 -14.08 -14.36 -12.32
C ARG A 46 -14.22 -15.24 -13.56
N ARG A 47 -14.04 -16.56 -13.44
CA ARG A 47 -14.21 -17.52 -14.55
C ARG A 47 -15.68 -17.76 -14.89
N GLU A 48 -16.52 -17.88 -13.87
CA GLU A 48 -17.94 -18.25 -14.03
C GLU A 48 -18.82 -17.04 -14.41
N GLU A 49 -18.56 -15.87 -13.84
CA GLU A 49 -19.40 -14.68 -13.98
C GLU A 49 -18.78 -13.58 -14.85
N GLY A 50 -17.51 -13.74 -15.21
CA GLY A 50 -16.72 -12.74 -15.90
C GLY A 50 -16.02 -11.77 -14.95
N ALA A 51 -14.82 -11.31 -15.33
CA ALA A 51 -13.93 -10.52 -14.49
C ALA A 51 -14.57 -9.24 -13.94
N THR A 52 -15.29 -8.49 -14.77
CA THR A 52 -15.93 -7.22 -14.36
C THR A 52 -17.01 -7.44 -13.32
N LYS A 53 -17.95 -8.38 -13.56
CA LYS A 53 -19.05 -8.64 -12.64
C LYS A 53 -18.53 -9.17 -11.30
N ALA A 54 -17.65 -10.17 -11.36
CA ALA A 54 -17.04 -10.76 -10.16
C ALA A 54 -16.26 -9.74 -9.34
N ALA A 55 -15.46 -8.87 -9.99
CA ALA A 55 -14.76 -7.81 -9.29
C ALA A 55 -15.74 -6.87 -8.58
N ARG A 56 -16.75 -6.33 -9.29
CA ARG A 56 -17.73 -5.41 -8.69
C ARG A 56 -18.38 -5.98 -7.44
N GLN A 57 -18.77 -7.24 -7.47
CA GLN A 57 -19.41 -7.90 -6.31
C GLN A 57 -18.43 -8.14 -5.17
N TRP A 58 -17.22 -8.61 -5.48
CA TRP A 58 -16.22 -8.97 -4.48
C TRP A 58 -15.73 -7.78 -3.65
N ILE A 59 -15.49 -6.65 -4.31
CA ILE A 59 -14.87 -5.46 -3.69
C ILE A 59 -15.89 -4.41 -3.21
N ASP A 60 -17.20 -4.62 -3.41
CA ASP A 60 -18.21 -3.63 -3.05
C ASP A 60 -18.18 -3.29 -1.55
N ARG A 61 -18.37 -4.28 -0.68
CA ARG A 61 -18.31 -4.09 0.78
C ARG A 61 -16.90 -3.72 1.26
N PRO A 62 -15.82 -4.39 0.83
CA PRO A 62 -14.49 -4.04 1.32
C PRO A 62 -14.02 -2.62 0.96
N PHE A 63 -14.40 -2.08 -0.21
CA PHE A 63 -14.12 -0.68 -0.55
C PHE A 63 -14.99 0.30 0.24
N GLU A 64 -16.21 -0.07 0.60
CA GLU A 64 -17.02 0.73 1.51
C GLU A 64 -16.39 0.82 2.90
N ALA A 65 -15.93 -0.32 3.45
CA ALA A 65 -15.22 -0.36 4.72
C ALA A 65 -13.92 0.46 4.67
N TRP A 66 -13.14 0.33 3.59
CA TRP A 66 -11.94 1.15 3.36
C TRP A 66 -12.23 2.65 3.38
N LEU A 67 -13.29 3.08 2.71
CA LEU A 67 -13.65 4.50 2.65
C LEU A 67 -14.23 5.01 3.97
N ALA A 68 -14.97 4.18 4.70
CA ALA A 68 -15.47 4.49 6.03
C ALA A 68 -14.31 4.74 7.02
N GLY A 69 -13.19 4.04 6.89
CA GLY A 69 -12.00 4.24 7.74
C GLY A 69 -11.36 5.64 7.61
N PHE A 70 -11.62 6.37 6.53
CA PHE A 70 -11.22 7.78 6.43
C PHE A 70 -12.17 8.74 7.14
N GLY A 71 -13.31 8.26 7.64
CA GLY A 71 -14.29 9.02 8.41
C GLY A 71 -13.75 9.54 9.74
N GLY A 72 -14.57 10.35 10.43
CA GLY A 72 -14.19 10.91 11.73
C GLY A 72 -14.21 9.90 12.89
N ASP A 73 -14.85 8.75 12.69
CA ASP A 73 -15.05 7.71 13.72
C ASP A 73 -13.89 6.72 13.83
N GLY A 74 -12.95 6.73 12.88
CA GLY A 74 -11.77 5.86 12.93
C GLY A 74 -12.12 4.37 12.87
N THR A 75 -13.18 4.01 12.15
CA THR A 75 -13.63 2.62 12.03
C THR A 75 -12.52 1.75 11.42
N ALA A 76 -11.97 0.83 12.21
CA ALA A 76 -10.99 -0.14 11.75
C ALA A 76 -11.62 -1.11 10.74
N LEU A 77 -10.81 -1.62 9.82
CA LEU A 77 -11.26 -2.66 8.89
C LEU A 77 -11.51 -3.98 9.64
N ASP A 78 -12.66 -4.59 9.39
CA ASP A 78 -12.94 -5.95 9.85
C ASP A 78 -12.10 -6.99 9.07
N ASP A 79 -11.84 -8.14 9.70
CA ASP A 79 -10.98 -9.17 9.12
C ASP A 79 -11.56 -9.73 7.80
N GLU A 80 -12.89 -9.72 7.65
CA GLU A 80 -13.57 -10.10 6.40
C GLU A 80 -13.18 -9.19 5.24
N SER A 81 -13.20 -7.87 5.45
CA SER A 81 -12.81 -6.86 4.45
C SER A 81 -11.32 -6.94 4.15
N ILE A 82 -10.48 -7.21 5.14
CA ILE A 82 -9.04 -7.33 4.97
C ILE A 82 -8.68 -8.56 4.15
N ALA A 83 -9.27 -9.70 4.49
CA ALA A 83 -9.09 -10.94 3.76
C ALA A 83 -9.57 -10.78 2.31
N ALA A 84 -10.74 -10.18 2.11
CA ALA A 84 -11.31 -9.96 0.78
C ALA A 84 -10.46 -9.01 -0.08
N LEU A 85 -9.99 -7.87 0.47
CA LEU A 85 -9.10 -6.94 -0.24
C LEU A 85 -7.78 -7.61 -0.61
N SER A 86 -7.17 -8.33 0.34
CA SER A 86 -5.86 -8.93 0.15
C SER A 86 -5.92 -10.07 -0.88
N ALA A 87 -6.95 -10.92 -0.82
CA ALA A 87 -7.20 -11.94 -1.84
C ALA A 87 -7.45 -11.30 -3.22
N ALA A 88 -8.22 -10.22 -3.27
CA ALA A 88 -8.50 -9.52 -4.52
C ALA A 88 -7.25 -8.92 -5.16
N MET A 89 -6.34 -8.34 -4.37
CA MET A 89 -5.08 -7.77 -4.86
C MET A 89 -4.11 -8.83 -5.36
N VAL A 90 -4.05 -10.00 -4.71
CA VAL A 90 -3.25 -11.15 -5.19
C VAL A 90 -3.74 -11.63 -6.56
N VAL A 91 -5.05 -11.63 -6.79
CA VAL A 91 -5.64 -12.09 -8.05
C VAL A 91 -5.67 -10.99 -9.12
N SER A 92 -5.71 -9.71 -8.74
CA SER A 92 -5.99 -8.59 -9.64
C SER A 92 -5.39 -7.27 -9.17
N LEU A 93 -4.22 -6.92 -9.71
CA LEU A 93 -3.51 -5.66 -9.42
C LEU A 93 -4.34 -4.37 -9.58
N PRO A 94 -5.35 -4.26 -10.48
CA PRO A 94 -6.22 -3.09 -10.52
C PRO A 94 -6.92 -2.73 -9.19
N VAL A 95 -7.12 -3.71 -8.29
CA VAL A 95 -7.66 -3.46 -6.95
C VAL A 95 -6.66 -2.69 -6.10
N ARG A 96 -5.37 -3.08 -6.16
CA ARG A 96 -4.27 -2.38 -5.48
C ARG A 96 -4.13 -0.95 -5.99
N ASP A 97 -4.16 -0.78 -7.31
CA ASP A 97 -4.02 0.54 -7.93
C ASP A 97 -5.20 1.47 -7.59
N ALA A 98 -6.42 0.92 -7.47
CA ALA A 98 -7.59 1.66 -6.99
C ALA A 98 -7.39 2.16 -5.54
N MET A 99 -6.82 1.33 -4.66
CA MET A 99 -6.51 1.74 -3.29
C MET A 99 -5.44 2.85 -3.26
N ILE A 100 -4.36 2.73 -4.03
CA ILE A 100 -3.33 3.77 -4.16
C ILE A 100 -3.95 5.09 -4.62
N LEU A 101 -4.76 5.06 -5.69
CA LEU A 101 -5.41 6.24 -6.25
C LEU A 101 -6.38 6.90 -5.26
N SER A 102 -7.06 6.09 -4.43
CA SER A 102 -7.93 6.61 -3.38
C SER A 102 -7.17 7.39 -2.30
N LEU A 103 -5.87 7.18 -2.15
CA LEU A 103 -5.00 7.86 -1.18
C LEU A 103 -4.34 9.10 -1.77
N ILE A 104 -3.80 9.01 -2.99
CA ILE A 104 -3.01 10.09 -3.59
C ILE A 104 -3.86 11.11 -4.36
N ALA A 105 -5.04 10.71 -4.84
CA ALA A 105 -5.92 11.56 -5.64
C ALA A 105 -7.38 11.50 -5.13
N PRO A 106 -7.64 11.79 -3.84
CA PRO A 106 -8.96 11.55 -3.22
C PRO A 106 -10.09 12.32 -3.88
N GLU A 107 -9.85 13.53 -4.38
CA GLU A 107 -10.87 14.35 -5.04
C GLU A 107 -11.35 13.76 -6.38
N SER A 108 -10.48 13.04 -7.10
CA SER A 108 -10.77 12.53 -8.44
C SER A 108 -11.00 11.01 -8.50
N CYS A 109 -10.54 10.30 -7.47
CA CYS A 109 -10.46 8.85 -7.40
C CYS A 109 -10.89 8.26 -6.03
N GLY A 110 -11.24 9.10 -5.05
CA GLY A 110 -11.53 8.67 -3.68
C GLY A 110 -12.96 8.21 -3.43
N ASP A 111 -13.84 8.20 -4.42
CA ASP A 111 -15.21 7.70 -4.27
C ASP A 111 -15.33 6.20 -4.63
N LYS A 112 -16.28 5.50 -3.98
CA LYS A 112 -16.51 4.06 -4.14
C LYS A 112 -16.77 3.67 -5.59
N ALA A 113 -17.54 4.47 -6.33
CA ALA A 113 -17.93 4.14 -7.69
C ALA A 113 -16.72 4.17 -8.65
N MET A 114 -15.85 5.17 -8.51
CA MET A 114 -14.61 5.26 -9.27
C MET A 114 -13.63 4.15 -8.88
N MET A 115 -13.45 3.87 -7.59
CA MET A 115 -12.62 2.74 -7.14
C MET A 115 -13.11 1.41 -7.73
N ILE A 116 -14.42 1.14 -7.68
CA ILE A 116 -15.01 -0.05 -8.30
C ILE A 116 -14.72 -0.09 -9.80
N ARG A 117 -14.80 1.05 -10.49
CA ARG A 117 -14.54 1.12 -11.93
C ARG A 117 -13.07 0.84 -12.27
N PHE A 118 -12.12 1.33 -11.48
CA PHE A 118 -10.70 0.98 -11.62
C PHE A 118 -10.47 -0.53 -11.45
N ALA A 119 -11.05 -1.12 -10.40
CA ALA A 119 -10.88 -2.54 -10.10
C ALA A 119 -11.54 -3.47 -11.12
N SER A 120 -12.73 -3.11 -11.63
CA SER A 120 -13.57 -4.00 -12.45
C SER A 120 -13.46 -3.78 -13.96
N SER A 121 -13.06 -2.58 -14.39
CA SER A 121 -12.98 -2.20 -15.80
C SER A 121 -11.69 -1.41 -16.14
N PRO A 122 -10.50 -1.90 -15.76
CA PRO A 122 -9.24 -1.16 -15.94
C PRO A 122 -8.88 -0.89 -17.40
N HIS A 123 -9.42 -1.68 -18.34
CA HIS A 123 -9.16 -1.56 -19.78
C HIS A 123 -10.11 -0.62 -20.51
N GLU A 124 -11.14 -0.08 -19.84
CA GLU A 124 -11.95 0.98 -20.44
C GLU A 124 -11.06 2.20 -20.73
N PRO A 125 -11.05 2.76 -21.97
CA PRO A 125 -10.09 3.80 -22.34
C PRO A 125 -10.09 5.01 -21.40
N GLN A 126 -11.27 5.44 -20.93
CA GLN A 126 -11.41 6.56 -19.99
C GLN A 126 -10.83 6.25 -18.61
N VAL A 127 -10.94 5.00 -18.17
CA VAL A 127 -10.43 4.51 -16.88
C VAL A 127 -8.92 4.45 -16.93
N GLN A 128 -8.36 3.85 -17.98
CA GLN A 128 -6.93 3.77 -18.20
C GLN A 128 -6.28 5.16 -18.27
N VAL A 129 -6.84 6.06 -19.09
CA VAL A 129 -6.34 7.45 -19.21
C VAL A 129 -6.34 8.15 -17.86
N ARG A 130 -7.40 7.98 -17.05
CA ARG A 130 -7.46 8.60 -15.72
C ARG A 130 -6.44 8.00 -14.76
N MET A 131 -6.33 6.67 -14.67
CA MET A 131 -5.33 6.02 -13.80
C MET A 131 -3.92 6.47 -14.14
N CYS A 132 -3.55 6.42 -15.43
CA CYS A 132 -2.23 6.85 -15.90
C CYS A 132 -1.97 8.32 -15.55
N ARG A 133 -2.96 9.20 -15.76
CA ARG A 133 -2.83 10.62 -15.44
C ARG A 133 -2.54 10.84 -13.95
N GLU A 134 -3.35 10.29 -13.04
CA GLU A 134 -3.17 10.54 -11.61
C GLU A 134 -1.87 9.93 -11.07
N LEU A 135 -1.48 8.73 -11.52
CA LEU A 135 -0.19 8.14 -11.15
C LEU A 135 1.00 8.96 -11.65
N GLN A 136 0.93 9.49 -12.88
CA GLN A 136 1.99 10.34 -13.44
C GLN A 136 2.11 11.69 -12.74
N ARG A 137 1.00 12.27 -12.26
CA ARG A 137 1.02 13.54 -11.52
C ARG A 137 1.91 13.46 -10.28
N ALA A 138 1.95 12.32 -9.59
CA ALA A 138 2.83 12.13 -8.44
C ALA A 138 4.33 12.39 -8.77
N PHE A 139 4.75 12.16 -10.02
CA PHE A 139 6.13 12.34 -10.48
C PHE A 139 6.39 13.67 -11.21
N HIS A 140 5.33 14.36 -11.67
CA HIS A 140 5.48 15.50 -12.60
C HIS A 140 4.76 16.79 -12.20
N ASP A 141 3.82 16.74 -11.26
CA ASP A 141 2.98 17.87 -10.86
C ASP A 141 3.25 18.24 -9.39
N ASP A 142 3.97 19.33 -9.16
CA ASP A 142 4.33 19.82 -7.82
C ASP A 142 3.17 20.49 -7.06
N SER A 143 2.09 20.81 -7.77
CA SER A 143 0.84 21.26 -7.19
C SER A 143 0.03 20.09 -6.64
N HIS A 144 0.30 18.87 -7.11
CA HIS A 144 -0.30 17.66 -6.58
C HIS A 144 0.41 17.29 -5.27
N ARG A 145 -0.18 17.71 -4.16
CA ARG A 145 0.36 17.49 -2.81
C ARG A 145 -0.43 16.42 -2.05
N PRO A 146 0.20 15.68 -1.13
CA PRO A 146 -0.49 14.71 -0.31
C PRO A 146 -1.49 15.40 0.62
N ASP A 147 -2.67 14.81 0.75
CA ASP A 147 -3.49 14.97 1.94
C ASP A 147 -2.84 14.15 3.07
N LEU A 148 -2.05 14.82 3.92
CA LEU A 148 -1.27 14.17 4.97
C LEU A 148 -2.15 13.42 5.97
N GLN A 149 -3.34 13.95 6.30
CA GLN A 149 -4.25 13.31 7.25
C GLN A 149 -4.80 12.01 6.65
N ARG A 150 -5.22 12.05 5.39
CA ARG A 150 -5.70 10.86 4.68
C ARG A 150 -4.60 9.83 4.47
N CYS A 151 -3.39 10.26 4.10
CA CYS A 151 -2.24 9.39 3.92
C CYS A 151 -1.88 8.69 5.24
N GLN A 152 -1.87 9.42 6.37
CA GLN A 152 -1.60 8.84 7.68
C GLN A 152 -2.65 7.79 8.06
N ARG A 153 -3.95 8.12 7.94
CA ARG A 153 -5.03 7.16 8.23
C ARG A 153 -4.94 5.91 7.36
N GLY A 154 -4.68 6.10 6.06
CA GLY A 154 -4.47 5.00 5.13
C GLY A 154 -3.27 4.13 5.51
N ALA A 155 -2.17 4.76 5.92
CA ALA A 155 -0.98 4.05 6.39
C ALA A 155 -1.25 3.25 7.67
N ASP A 156 -1.99 3.80 8.63
CA ASP A 156 -2.37 3.12 9.87
C ASP A 156 -3.25 1.91 9.58
N MET A 157 -4.25 2.06 8.70
CA MET A 157 -5.12 0.96 8.27
C MET A 157 -4.33 -0.14 7.54
N LEU A 158 -3.39 0.24 6.66
CA LEU A 158 -2.54 -0.73 5.95
C LEU A 158 -1.60 -1.46 6.91
N ALA A 159 -1.03 -0.77 7.89
CA ALA A 159 -0.22 -1.40 8.93
C ALA A 159 -1.03 -2.42 9.74
N ASP A 160 -2.26 -2.05 10.11
CA ASP A 160 -3.21 -2.92 10.81
C ASP A 160 -3.65 -4.14 9.95
N MET A 161 -3.72 -4.00 8.62
CA MET A 161 -3.91 -5.14 7.71
C MET A 161 -2.69 -6.08 7.75
N ILE A 162 -1.48 -5.53 7.64
CA ILE A 162 -0.23 -6.29 7.52
C ILE A 162 -0.02 -7.22 8.73
N VAL A 163 -0.26 -6.73 9.95
CA VAL A 163 -0.05 -7.52 11.18
C VAL A 163 -1.06 -8.67 11.39
N ARG A 164 -2.16 -8.67 10.63
CA ARG A 164 -3.19 -9.72 10.67
C ARG A 164 -3.09 -10.70 9.50
N LEU A 165 -2.29 -10.41 8.49
CA LEU A 165 -2.16 -11.25 7.30
C LEU A 165 -0.94 -12.16 7.40
N PRO A 166 -0.99 -13.38 6.84
CA PRO A 166 0.22 -14.16 6.58
C PRO A 166 1.14 -13.41 5.60
N ASP A 167 2.46 -13.55 5.77
CA ASP A 167 3.49 -12.77 5.07
C ASP A 167 3.24 -12.64 3.55
N ARG A 168 2.96 -13.76 2.87
CA ARG A 168 2.72 -13.76 1.41
C ARG A 168 1.52 -12.93 0.97
N PHE A 169 0.50 -12.78 1.82
CA PHE A 169 -0.68 -11.97 1.55
C PHE A 169 -0.54 -10.53 2.02
N ALA A 170 0.41 -10.27 2.93
CA ALA A 170 0.74 -8.93 3.40
C ALA A 170 1.53 -8.10 2.38
N VAL A 171 2.16 -8.74 1.37
CA VAL A 171 2.97 -8.06 0.33
C VAL A 171 2.19 -6.93 -0.36
N GLN A 172 0.94 -7.19 -0.80
CA GLN A 172 0.18 -6.19 -1.56
C GLN A 172 -0.24 -4.98 -0.70
N PRO A 173 -0.80 -5.14 0.52
CA PRO A 173 -0.97 -4.02 1.45
C PRO A 173 0.35 -3.29 1.79
N MET A 174 1.44 -4.03 2.01
CA MET A 174 2.73 -3.45 2.36
C MET A 174 3.34 -2.62 1.22
N VAL A 175 3.16 -3.03 -0.04
CA VAL A 175 3.66 -2.22 -1.16
C VAL A 175 2.84 -0.95 -1.37
N ILE A 176 1.54 -0.97 -1.04
CA ILE A 176 0.73 0.26 -0.98
C ILE A 176 1.27 1.17 0.12
N LEU A 177 1.54 0.63 1.31
CA LEU A 177 2.14 1.39 2.41
C LEU A 177 3.49 2.00 1.99
N ALA A 178 4.36 1.23 1.34
CA ALA A 178 5.63 1.71 0.80
C ALA A 178 5.44 2.87 -0.19
N TYR A 179 4.44 2.76 -1.09
CA TYR A 179 4.13 3.81 -2.04
C TYR A 179 3.65 5.09 -1.34
N VAL A 180 2.78 4.97 -0.32
CA VAL A 180 2.30 6.10 0.47
C VAL A 180 3.45 6.77 1.22
N MET A 181 4.34 5.98 1.82
CA MET A 181 5.54 6.48 2.49
C MET A 181 6.42 7.26 1.51
N TRP A 182 6.63 6.74 0.30
CA TRP A 182 7.35 7.46 -0.75
C TRP A 182 6.63 8.76 -1.11
N TRP A 183 5.30 8.70 -1.27
CA TRP A 183 4.46 9.84 -1.64
C TRP A 183 4.52 11.00 -0.63
N ILE A 184 4.58 10.70 0.66
CA ILE A 184 4.70 11.71 1.72
C ILE A 184 6.16 12.11 2.01
N GLY A 185 7.14 11.55 1.30
CA GLY A 185 8.56 11.86 1.48
C GLY A 185 9.23 11.15 2.65
N ASP A 186 8.63 10.07 3.15
CA ASP A 186 9.17 9.30 4.27
C ASP A 186 10.28 8.35 3.80
N SER A 187 11.45 8.46 4.43
CA SER A 187 12.64 7.65 4.13
C SER A 187 12.44 6.13 4.31
N ARG A 188 11.43 5.71 5.09
CA ARG A 188 11.11 4.29 5.34
C ARG A 188 10.52 3.58 4.12
N ALA A 189 10.10 4.31 3.09
CA ALA A 189 9.52 3.74 1.88
C ALA A 189 10.36 2.62 1.26
N ALA A 190 11.69 2.82 1.17
CA ALA A 190 12.60 1.82 0.62
C ALA A 190 12.71 0.57 1.50
N ALA A 191 12.64 0.70 2.82
CA ALA A 191 12.69 -0.44 3.72
C ALA A 191 11.47 -1.36 3.54
N PHE A 192 10.28 -0.78 3.45
CA PHE A 192 9.06 -1.55 3.16
C PHE A 192 9.11 -2.20 1.76
N ALA A 193 9.55 -1.46 0.73
CA ALA A 193 9.66 -2.01 -0.61
C ALA A 193 10.68 -3.16 -0.70
N LEU A 194 11.83 -3.05 -0.04
CA LEU A 194 12.81 -4.13 0.05
C LEU A 194 12.25 -5.35 0.79
N HIS A 195 11.47 -5.14 1.85
CA HIS A 195 10.82 -6.23 2.55
C HIS A 195 9.83 -6.96 1.64
N CYS A 196 9.00 -6.24 0.88
CA CYS A 196 8.12 -6.85 -0.13
C CYS A 196 8.91 -7.73 -1.11
N LEU A 197 10.04 -7.25 -1.64
CA LEU A 197 10.89 -8.01 -2.58
C LEU A 197 11.56 -9.23 -1.94
N SER A 198 11.75 -9.25 -0.61
CA SER A 198 12.29 -10.41 0.08
C SER A 198 11.28 -11.56 0.22
N VAL A 199 9.98 -11.24 0.11
CA VAL A 199 8.86 -12.19 0.18
C VAL A 199 8.36 -12.56 -1.21
N ASP A 200 8.29 -11.60 -2.13
CA ASP A 200 7.82 -11.71 -3.52
C ASP A 200 8.73 -10.86 -4.43
N ASP A 201 9.71 -11.51 -5.05
CA ASP A 201 10.70 -10.87 -5.93
C ASP A 201 10.09 -10.38 -7.27
N ASP A 202 8.90 -10.86 -7.61
CA ASP A 202 8.11 -10.42 -8.77
C ASP A 202 7.22 -9.20 -8.47
N CYS A 203 7.26 -8.64 -7.26
CA CYS A 203 6.48 -7.46 -6.88
C CYS A 203 6.94 -6.19 -7.61
N THR A 204 6.41 -5.99 -8.82
CA THR A 204 6.80 -4.89 -9.73
C THR A 204 6.72 -3.50 -9.11
N LEU A 205 5.72 -3.21 -8.28
CA LEU A 205 5.59 -1.89 -7.64
C LEU A 205 6.70 -1.66 -6.60
N ALA A 206 7.10 -2.70 -5.86
CA ALA A 206 8.20 -2.60 -4.92
C ALA A 206 9.53 -2.34 -5.66
N ALA A 207 9.76 -3.02 -6.79
CA ALA A 207 10.91 -2.75 -7.65
C ALA A 207 10.92 -1.30 -8.20
N ILE A 208 9.75 -0.76 -8.57
CA ILE A 208 9.62 0.64 -9.00
C ILE A 208 10.00 1.60 -7.88
N ILE A 209 9.48 1.40 -6.66
CA ILE A 209 9.79 2.25 -5.50
C ILE A 209 11.29 2.19 -5.18
N CYS A 210 11.87 1.00 -5.10
CA CYS A 210 13.31 0.82 -4.89
C CYS A 210 14.14 1.55 -5.95
N SER A 211 13.78 1.39 -7.24
CA SER A 211 14.47 2.08 -8.33
C SER A 211 14.32 3.59 -8.25
N ALA A 212 13.16 4.11 -7.85
CA ALA A 212 12.93 5.54 -7.69
C ALA A 212 13.82 6.10 -6.58
N VAL A 213 13.77 5.50 -5.39
CA VAL A 213 14.57 5.94 -4.24
C VAL A 213 16.07 5.85 -4.52
N HIS A 214 16.54 4.74 -5.11
CA HIS A 214 17.96 4.56 -5.45
C HIS A 214 18.47 5.64 -6.43
N ARG A 215 17.62 6.11 -7.33
CA ARG A 215 17.93 7.17 -8.31
C ARG A 215 17.68 8.59 -7.77
N GLY A 216 17.28 8.74 -6.50
CA GLY A 216 16.91 10.03 -5.91
C GLY A 216 15.64 10.64 -6.51
N ILE A 217 14.77 9.83 -7.13
CA ILE A 217 13.48 10.28 -7.66
C ILE A 217 12.49 10.36 -6.51
N MET A 218 12.18 11.60 -6.13
CA MET A 218 11.17 11.93 -5.11
C MET A 218 9.85 12.33 -5.78
N PRO A 219 8.73 12.33 -5.04
CA PRO A 219 7.50 12.97 -5.47
C PRO A 219 7.75 14.40 -5.97
N ALA A 220 7.04 14.81 -7.02
CA ALA A 220 7.23 16.11 -7.66
C ALA A 220 7.15 17.28 -6.68
N TRP A 221 6.26 17.19 -5.69
CA TRP A 221 6.03 18.25 -4.71
C TRP A 221 7.20 18.47 -3.73
N ILE A 222 8.14 17.52 -3.61
CA ILE A 222 9.32 17.63 -2.74
C ILE A 222 10.49 18.31 -3.47
N GLY A 223 10.60 18.14 -4.79
CA GLY A 223 11.78 18.49 -5.59
C GLY A 223 12.00 19.98 -5.92
N ARG A 224 11.24 20.90 -5.30
CA ARG A 224 11.49 22.35 -5.41
C ARG A 224 11.43 23.00 -4.03
N GLN A 225 12.57 23.09 -3.36
CA GLN A 225 12.86 24.09 -2.33
C GLN A 225 13.95 25.03 -2.85
#